data_AF-A0A540V042-F1
#
_entry.id   AF-A0A540V042-F1
#
_cell.length_a   1.000
_cell.length_b   1.000
_cell.length_c   1.000
_cell.angle_alpha   90.00
_cell.angle_beta   90.00
_cell.angle_gamma   90.00
#
_symmetry.space_group_name_H-M   'P 1'
#
loop_
_entity.id
_entity.type
_entity.pdbx_description
1 polymer ?
#
loop_
_entity_poly.entity_id
_entity_poly.type
_entity_poly.pdbx_seq_one_letter_code
_entity_poly.pdbx_strand_id
1 'polypeptide(L)' 'MESQNKVIESLTKTIEIMTDELTLLREQVEYLRQKLYGKSSEKVVHQPGQLNLFGEENHPKEEAGLPS' A
#
# COMPACT_ATOMS: atom_id res chain seq x y z
N MET A 1 -24.01 -22.20 34.76
CA MET A 1 -24.26 -20.91 34.09
C MET A 1 -23.14 -19.90 34.34
N GLU A 2 -22.80 -19.56 35.59
CA GLU A 2 -21.82 -18.49 35.87
C GLU A 2 -20.39 -18.78 35.34
N SER A 3 -19.93 -20.04 35.41
CA SER A 3 -18.65 -20.46 34.82
C SER A 3 -18.63 -20.36 33.30
N GLN A 4 -19.74 -20.69 32.62
CA GLN A 4 -19.84 -20.56 31.16
C GLN A 4 -19.81 -19.08 30.74
N ASN A 5 -20.47 -18.20 31.48
CA ASN A 5 -20.46 -16.76 31.21
C ASN A 5 -19.04 -16.17 31.34
N LYS A 6 -18.26 -16.59 32.34
CA LYS A 6 -16.86 -16.17 32.49
C LYS A 6 -15.97 -16.64 31.34
N VAL A 7 -16.19 -17.86 30.85
CA VAL A 7 -15.48 -18.39 29.67
C VAL A 7 -15.84 -17.60 28.43
N ILE A 8 -17.13 -17.31 28.23
CA ILE A 8 -17.61 -16.50 27.10
C ILE A 8 -16.97 -15.10 27.15
N GLU A 9 -16.97 -14.44 28.31
CA GLU A 9 -16.36 -13.12 28.47
C GLU A 9 -14.86 -13.13 28.17
N SER A 10 -14.14 -14.14 28.65
CA SER A 10 -12.71 -14.31 28.37
C SER A 10 -12.44 -14.53 26.88
N LEU A 11 -13.26 -15.34 26.21
CA LEU A 11 -13.14 -15.58 24.78
C LEU A 11 -13.45 -14.32 23.97
N THR A 12 -14.48 -13.56 24.33
CA THR A 12 -14.80 -12.28 23.67
C THR A 12 -13.64 -11.29 23.77
N LYS A 13 -13.06 -11.12 24.96
CA LYS A 13 -11.87 -10.26 25.15
C LYS A 13 -10.68 -10.73 24.31
N THR A 14 -10.49 -12.04 24.21
CA THR A 14 -9.41 -12.61 23.39
C THR A 14 -9.63 -12.30 21.91
N ILE A 15 -10.88 -12.42 21.44
CA ILE A 15 -11.25 -12.10 20.05
C ILE A 15 -11.04 -10.62 19.75
N GLU A 16 -11.42 -9.73 20.66
CA GLU A 16 -11.21 -8.28 20.52
C GLU A 16 -9.72 -7.96 20.36
N ILE A 17 -8.88 -8.44 21.28
CA ILE A 17 -7.41 -8.24 21.23
C ILE A 17 -6.82 -8.76 19.90
N MET A 18 -7.20 -9.98 19.50
CA MET A 18 -6.71 -10.56 18.25
C MET A 18 -7.16 -9.76 17.02
N THR A 19 -8.35 -9.17 17.06
CA THR A 19 -8.88 -8.35 15.96
C THR A 19 -8.13 -7.04 15.84
N ASP A 20 -7.80 -6.40 16.97
CA ASP A 20 -7.02 -5.18 17.02
C ASP A 20 -5.58 -5.42 16.51
N GLU A 21 -4.95 -6.50 16.95
CA GLU A 21 -3.60 -6.89 16.49
C GLU A 21 -3.58 -7.18 14.98
N LEU A 22 -4.60 -7.89 14.45
CA LEU A 22 -4.72 -8.14 13.02
C LEU A 22 -4.89 -6.85 12.21
N THR A 23 -5.65 -5.89 12.73
CA THR A 23 -5.87 -4.60 12.08
C THR A 23 -4.55 -3.81 12.03
N LEU A 24 -3.86 -3.72 13.16
CA LEU A 24 -2.55 -3.06 13.25
C LEU A 24 -1.51 -3.70 12.31
N LEU A 25 -1.47 -5.03 12.23
CA LEU A 25 -0.57 -5.74 11.32
C LEU A 25 -0.85 -5.42 9.85
N ARG A 26 -2.14 -5.32 9.46
CA ARG A 26 -2.52 -4.94 8.09
C ARG A 26 -2.06 -3.53 7.76
N GLU A 27 -2.23 -2.58 8.68
CA GLU A 27 -1.76 -1.20 8.52
C GLU A 27 -0.24 -1.13 8.37
N GLN A 28 0.51 -1.89 9.17
CA GLN A 28 1.97 -1.94 9.05
C GLN A 28 2.42 -2.52 7.71
N VAL A 29 1.77 -3.59 7.24
CA VAL A 29 2.06 -4.18 5.91
C VAL A 29 1.78 -3.16 4.80
N GLU A 30 0.67 -2.42 4.89
CA GLU A 30 0.36 -1.37 3.93
C GLU A 30 1.39 -0.24 3.97
N TYR A 31 1.76 0.24 5.16
CA TYR A 31 2.78 1.27 5.33
C TYR A 31 4.12 0.85 4.73
N LEU A 32 4.58 -0.36 5.02
CA LEU A 32 5.85 -0.88 4.49
C LEU A 32 5.77 -1.07 2.97
N ARG A 33 4.62 -1.52 2.44
CA ARG A 33 4.39 -1.63 1.01
C ARG A 33 4.44 -0.26 0.33
N GLN A 34 3.83 0.77 0.91
CA GLN A 34 3.92 2.15 0.42
C GLN A 34 5.33 2.72 0.58
N LYS A 35 6.08 2.32 1.60
CA LYS A 35 7.46 2.78 1.75
C LYS A 35 8.40 2.18 0.71
N LEU A 36 8.19 0.90 0.35
CA LEU A 36 9.03 0.17 -0.60
C LEU A 36 8.65 0.45 -2.06
N TYR A 37 7.35 0.58 -2.34
CA TYR A 37 6.81 0.69 -3.69
C TYR A 37 5.96 1.94 -3.92
N GLY A 38 5.69 2.73 -2.88
CA GLY A 38 5.03 4.01 -3.05
C GLY A 38 5.97 4.95 -3.79
N LYS A 39 5.41 5.67 -4.76
CA LYS A 39 6.17 6.57 -5.62
C LYS A 39 6.95 7.53 -4.75
N SER A 40 8.28 7.50 -4.88
CA SER A 40 9.16 8.52 -4.29
C SER A 40 8.55 9.89 -4.62
N SER A 41 8.20 10.67 -3.60
CA SER A 41 7.78 12.08 -3.76
C SER A 41 8.98 12.96 -4.15
N GLU A 42 9.95 12.42 -4.88
CA GLU A 42 10.90 13.22 -5.61
C GLU A 42 10.11 13.93 -6.70
N LYS A 43 9.78 15.19 -6.46
CA LYS A 43 9.23 16.06 -7.47
C LYS A 43 10.28 16.14 -8.57
N VAL A 44 10.13 15.33 -9.62
CA VAL A 44 10.96 15.44 -10.81
C VAL A 44 10.62 16.79 -11.42
N VAL A 45 11.44 17.79 -11.14
CA VAL A 45 11.37 19.06 -11.85
C VAL A 45 11.87 18.77 -13.25
N HIS A 46 10.93 18.52 -14.16
CA HIS A 46 11.23 18.32 -15.57
C HIS A 46 11.90 19.60 -16.11
N GLN A 47 13.22 19.55 -16.27
CA GLN A 47 13.96 20.59 -16.95
C GLN A 47 13.70 20.45 -18.46
N PRO A 48 13.35 21.52 -19.17
CA PRO A 48 13.16 21.46 -20.62
C PRO A 48 14.46 21.03 -21.30
N GLY A 49 14.39 19.96 -22.09
CA GLY A 49 15.54 19.39 -22.82
C GLY A 49 16.25 18.20 -22.14
N GLN A 50 15.81 17.76 -20.95
CA GLN A 50 16.40 16.59 -20.27
C GLN A 50 15.55 15.32 -20.47
N LEU A 51 16.19 14.22 -20.87
CA LEU A 51 15.56 12.90 -20.98
C LEU A 51 15.42 12.28 -19.58
N ASN A 52 14.19 11.96 -19.15
CA ASN A 52 13.98 11.26 -17.89
C ASN A 52 14.12 9.75 -18.10
N LEU A 53 15.20 9.15 -17.59
CA LEU A 53 15.50 7.72 -17.75
C LEU A 53 14.85 6.82 -16.70
N PHE A 54 14.34 7.41 -15.60
CA PHE A 54 13.79 6.68 -14.45
C PHE A 54 12.37 7.12 -14.09
N GLY A 55 11.76 8.00 -14.89
CA GLY A 55 10.34 8.32 -14.74
C GLY A 55 9.49 7.17 -15.23
N GLU A 56 8.39 6.91 -14.53
CA GLU A 56 7.35 6.02 -15.04
C GLU A 56 6.93 6.49 -16.43
N GLU A 57 7.24 5.65 -17.39
CA GLU A 57 6.94 5.75 -18.80
C GLU A 57 5.42 5.69 -18.99
N ASN A 58 4.75 6.83 -18.81
CA ASN A 58 3.46 7.05 -19.46
C ASN A 58 3.76 7.22 -20.95
N HIS A 59 3.98 6.10 -21.65
CA HIS A 59 3.88 6.09 -23.11
C HIS A 59 2.43 6.46 -23.49
N PRO A 60 2.17 7.62 -24.11
CA PRO A 60 1.00 7.70 -24.97
C PRO A 60 1.29 6.74 -26.13
N LYS A 61 0.49 5.68 -26.18
CA LYS A 61 0.45 4.72 -27.28
C LYS A 61 -0.16 5.43 -28.49
N GLU A 62 0.60 6.26 -29.20
CA GLU A 62 0.13 6.86 -30.44
C GLU A 62 1.19 6.83 -31.55
N GLU A 63 0.84 6.05 -32.57
CA GLU A 63 1.18 6.20 -33.98
C GLU A 63 2.66 6.05 -34.35
N ALA A 64 3.04 4.80 -34.61
CA ALA A 64 4.17 4.47 -35.48
C ALA A 64 3.92 5.07 -36.88
N GLY A 65 4.41 6.29 -37.10
CA GLY A 65 4.58 6.85 -38.43
C GLY A 65 5.60 6.03 -39.21
N LEU A 66 5.13 5.03 -39.95
CA LEU A 66 5.88 4.40 -41.02
C LEU A 66 6.13 5.44 -42.13
N PRO A 67 7.37 5.65 -42.60
CA PRO A 67 7.59 6.44 -43.81
C PRO A 67 7.07 5.66 -45.04
N SER A 68 6.50 6.39 -46.01
CA SER A 68 6.04 5.85 -47.31
C SER A 68 7.15 5.24 -48.14
#